data_AF-A0AAE0VKA4-F1
#
_entry.id   AF-A0AAE0VKA4-F1
#
_cell.length_a   1.000
_cell.length_b   1.000
_cell.length_c   1.000
_cell.angle_alpha   90.00
_cell.angle_beta   90.00
_cell.angle_gamma   90.00
#
_symmetry.space_group_name_H-M   'P 1'
#
loop_
_entity.id
_entity.type
_entity.pdbx_description
1 polymer ?
#
loop_
_entity_poly.entity_id
_entity_poly.type
_entity_poly.pdbx_seq_one_letter_code
_entity_poly.pdbx_strand_id
1 'polypeptide(L)'
;MDYLEKLQSQDDILQCRIQDLRKKKKNLERKLRTLEEEEIRKRSQMEEVMPRDYKDAVSRKKALENLLDDYRLLGVSLYTVEDPNNIICFDTMHKGKFFESYYVEIKQTNEALIIAKHTLPCFIPILKIADTYLNKNMKEFVHLVNHNIHAYIVRREELNIVKEHHKEKIKGEPQSSLPVDYVDLTIAETDRYSSIRFIISHPSLLATLPHDVRIIPGADLQELKEPRRRLSEEIMQEWRDYITTLPLSEAMDLVLDGFVS
;
A
#
# COMPACT_ATOMS: atom_id res chain seq x y z
N MET A 1 38.04 -31.27 -11.43
CA MET A 1 37.48 -32.35 -10.59
C MET A 1 37.14 -31.85 -9.19
N ASP A 2 38.04 -31.16 -8.48
CA ASP A 2 37.86 -30.67 -7.09
C ASP A 2 36.71 -29.63 -6.86
N TYR A 3 36.26 -28.90 -7.89
CA TYR A 3 35.20 -27.89 -7.75
C TYR A 3 33.78 -28.47 -7.83
N LEU A 4 33.59 -29.54 -8.62
CA LEU A 4 32.31 -30.22 -8.77
C LEU A 4 31.97 -31.04 -7.52
N GLU A 5 32.97 -31.66 -6.89
CA GLU A 5 32.81 -32.38 -5.62
C GLU A 5 32.46 -31.44 -4.46
N LYS A 6 33.03 -30.22 -4.44
CA LYS A 6 32.67 -29.19 -3.45
C LYS A 6 31.23 -28.68 -3.59
N LEU A 7 30.76 -28.48 -4.82
CA LEU A 7 29.37 -28.10 -5.12
C LEU A 7 28.39 -29.21 -4.72
N GLN A 8 28.69 -30.47 -5.05
CA GLN A 8 27.86 -31.61 -4.64
C GLN A 8 27.80 -31.77 -3.12
N SER A 9 28.94 -31.62 -2.43
CA SER A 9 28.98 -31.64 -0.97
C SER A 9 28.17 -30.51 -0.33
N GLN A 10 28.17 -29.31 -0.91
CA GLN A 10 27.35 -28.20 -0.43
C GLN A 10 25.85 -28.43 -0.66
N ASP A 11 25.46 -28.96 -1.81
CA ASP A 11 24.08 -29.31 -2.09
C ASP A 11 23.55 -30.37 -1.13
N ASP A 12 24.35 -31.39 -0.81
CA ASP A 12 23.97 -32.41 0.17
C ASP A 12 23.77 -31.82 1.57
N ILE A 13 24.65 -30.91 2.00
CA ILE A 13 24.52 -30.21 3.29
C ILE A 13 23.25 -29.34 3.31
N LEU A 14 22.97 -28.60 2.23
CA LEU A 14 21.78 -27.77 2.11
C LEU A 14 20.51 -28.63 2.11
N GLN A 15 20.51 -29.77 1.42
CA GLN A 15 19.38 -30.70 1.43
C GLN A 15 19.13 -31.30 2.82
N CYS A 16 20.18 -31.69 3.54
CA CYS A 16 20.05 -32.12 4.94
C CYS A 16 19.44 -31.00 5.80
N ARG A 17 19.89 -29.75 5.63
CA ARG A 17 19.37 -28.62 6.39
C ARG A 17 17.91 -28.32 6.07
N ILE A 18 17.51 -28.41 4.81
CA ILE A 18 16.11 -28.26 4.38
C ILE A 18 15.24 -29.34 5.01
N GLN A 19 15.69 -30.60 5.05
CA GLN A 19 14.94 -31.68 5.69
C GLN A 19 14.78 -31.47 7.19
N ASP A 20 15.83 -31.03 7.88
CA ASP A 20 15.76 -30.73 9.32
C ASP A 20 14.82 -29.56 9.62
N LEU A 21 14.86 -28.51 8.80
CA LEU A 21 13.93 -27.38 8.93
C LEU A 21 12.48 -27.81 8.67
N ARG A 22 12.23 -28.69 7.69
CA ARG A 22 10.91 -29.28 7.44
C ARG A 22 10.41 -30.09 8.64
N LYS A 23 11.28 -30.90 9.26
CA LYS A 23 10.95 -31.66 10.49
C LYS A 23 10.61 -30.71 11.65
N LYS A 24 11.41 -29.66 11.85
CA LYS A 24 11.16 -28.64 12.88
C LYS A 24 9.84 -27.91 12.65
N LYS A 25 9.56 -27.46 11.42
CA LYS A 25 8.28 -26.83 11.04
C LYS A 25 7.11 -27.74 11.40
N LYS A 26 7.14 -29.01 10.99
CA LYS A 26 6.09 -29.99 11.30
C LYS A 26 5.88 -30.21 12.79
N ASN A 27 6.95 -30.17 13.59
CA ASN A 27 6.86 -30.28 15.04
C ASN A 27 6.23 -29.02 15.66
N LEU A 28 6.64 -27.84 15.22
CA LEU A 28 6.05 -26.57 15.66
C LEU A 28 4.57 -26.47 15.31
N GLU A 29 4.17 -26.88 14.10
CA GLU A 29 2.76 -26.94 13.69
C GLU A 29 1.92 -27.88 14.55
N ARG A 30 2.50 -29.01 15.00
CA ARG A 30 1.81 -29.90 15.96
C ARG A 30 1.66 -29.24 17.32
N LYS A 31 2.72 -28.59 17.82
CA LYS A 31 2.68 -27.87 19.10
C LYS A 31 1.68 -26.72 19.08
N LEU A 32 1.60 -25.98 17.98
CA LEU A 32 0.61 -24.93 17.77
C LEU A 32 -0.81 -25.49 17.86
N ARG A 33 -1.12 -26.56 17.11
CA ARG A 33 -2.44 -27.22 17.19
C ARG A 33 -2.80 -27.65 18.61
N THR A 34 -1.87 -28.29 19.34
CA THR A 34 -2.14 -28.70 20.72
C THR A 34 -2.38 -27.52 21.66
N LEU A 35 -1.64 -26.41 21.48
CA LEU A 35 -1.83 -25.21 22.28
C LEU A 35 -3.15 -24.51 21.96
N GLU A 36 -3.52 -24.41 20.68
CA GLU A 36 -4.81 -23.89 20.23
C GLU A 36 -5.97 -24.71 20.80
N GLU A 37 -5.89 -26.05 20.73
CA GLU A 37 -6.89 -26.96 21.31
C GLU A 37 -7.00 -26.80 22.83
N GLU A 38 -5.87 -26.67 23.54
CA GLU A 38 -5.88 -26.40 24.99
C GLU A 38 -6.47 -25.03 25.33
N GLU A 39 -6.18 -24.00 24.54
CA GLU A 39 -6.70 -22.66 24.74
C GLU A 39 -8.21 -22.60 24.49
N ILE A 40 -8.69 -23.26 23.43
CA ILE A 40 -10.11 -23.45 23.15
C ILE A 40 -10.78 -24.16 24.32
N ARG A 41 -10.20 -25.26 24.81
CA ARG A 41 -10.75 -26.02 25.94
C ARG A 41 -10.83 -25.19 27.21
N LYS A 42 -9.77 -24.42 27.54
CA LYS A 42 -9.76 -23.50 28.68
C LYS A 42 -10.81 -22.41 28.53
N ARG A 43 -10.99 -21.87 27.33
CA ARG A 43 -12.00 -20.84 27.04
C ARG A 43 -13.42 -21.38 27.23
N SER A 44 -13.70 -22.59 26.71
CA SER A 44 -15.00 -23.25 26.87
C SER A 44 -15.31 -23.61 28.33
N GLN A 45 -14.32 -24.14 29.08
CA GLN A 45 -14.48 -24.43 30.51
C GLN A 45 -14.71 -23.15 31.33
N MET A 46 -14.01 -22.07 30.99
CA MET A 46 -14.21 -20.77 31.63
C MET A 46 -15.61 -20.22 31.29
N GLU A 47 -16.04 -20.30 30.02
CA GLU A 47 -17.39 -19.92 29.59
C GLU A 47 -18.51 -20.70 30.29
N GLU A 48 -18.34 -21.99 30.62
CA GLU A 48 -19.37 -22.73 31.37
C GLU A 48 -19.56 -22.21 32.80
N VAL A 49 -18.47 -21.83 33.46
CA VAL A 49 -18.46 -21.44 34.89
C VAL A 49 -18.73 -19.94 35.10
N MET A 50 -18.65 -19.11 34.06
CA MET A 50 -18.88 -17.66 34.20
C MET A 50 -20.32 -17.32 34.63
N PRO A 51 -20.51 -16.43 35.62
CA PRO A 51 -21.81 -15.89 35.98
C PRO A 51 -22.53 -15.24 34.80
N ARG A 52 -23.87 -15.26 34.79
CA ARG A 52 -24.69 -14.70 33.70
C ARG A 52 -24.35 -13.23 33.41
N ASP A 53 -24.20 -12.42 34.46
CA ASP A 53 -23.85 -11.00 34.33
C ASP A 53 -22.49 -10.79 33.65
N TYR A 54 -21.54 -11.70 33.89
CA TYR A 54 -20.23 -11.66 33.22
C TYR A 54 -20.35 -12.04 31.75
N LYS A 55 -21.14 -13.06 31.41
CA LYS A 55 -21.41 -13.45 30.00
C LYS A 55 -22.07 -12.32 29.23
N ASP A 56 -23.03 -11.64 29.85
CA ASP A 56 -23.71 -10.49 29.26
C ASP A 56 -22.74 -9.32 29.07
N ALA A 57 -21.88 -9.04 30.05
CA ALA A 57 -20.84 -8.01 29.95
C ALA A 57 -19.82 -8.31 28.84
N VAL A 58 -19.34 -9.55 28.71
CA VAL A 58 -18.43 -9.97 27.63
C VAL A 58 -19.09 -9.87 26.27
N SER A 59 -20.34 -10.32 26.15
CA SER A 59 -21.09 -10.26 24.90
C SER A 59 -21.33 -8.80 24.47
N ARG A 60 -21.66 -7.94 25.42
CA ARG A 60 -21.82 -6.50 25.20
C ARG A 60 -20.51 -5.83 24.81
N LYS A 61 -19.40 -6.17 25.48
CA LYS A 61 -18.06 -5.70 25.12
C LYS A 61 -17.73 -6.08 23.66
N LYS A 62 -17.92 -7.34 23.29
CA LYS A 62 -17.68 -7.83 21.92
C LYS A 62 -18.57 -7.11 20.89
N ALA A 63 -19.84 -6.88 21.22
CA ALA A 63 -20.74 -6.13 20.34
C ALA A 63 -20.27 -4.66 20.13
N LEU A 64 -19.75 -4.01 21.18
CA LEU A 64 -19.18 -2.67 21.08
C LEU A 64 -17.85 -2.64 20.31
N GLU A 65 -17.00 -3.66 20.48
CA GLU A 65 -15.76 -3.82 19.70
C GLU A 65 -16.08 -3.99 18.21
N ASN A 66 -17.02 -4.86 17.86
CA ASN A 66 -17.48 -5.02 16.47
C ASN A 66 -18.03 -3.71 15.90
N LEU A 67 -18.85 -2.99 16.68
CA LEU A 67 -19.41 -1.72 16.26
C LEU A 67 -18.31 -0.67 16.03
N LEU A 68 -17.26 -0.66 16.87
CA LEU A 68 -16.10 0.21 16.68
C LEU A 68 -15.36 -0.14 15.38
N ASP A 69 -15.15 -1.43 15.12
CA ASP A 69 -14.52 -1.90 13.88
C ASP A 69 -15.35 -1.49 12.64
N ASP A 70 -16.68 -1.57 12.72
CA ASP A 70 -17.57 -1.10 11.65
C ASP A 70 -17.40 0.42 11.40
N TYR A 71 -17.28 1.23 12.45
CA TYR A 71 -17.02 2.66 12.30
C TYR A 71 -15.63 2.97 11.74
N ARG A 72 -14.63 2.13 12.00
CA ARG A 72 -13.29 2.28 11.40
C ARG A 72 -13.29 2.07 9.91
N LEU A 73 -14.27 1.34 9.35
CA LEU A 73 -14.45 1.22 7.90
C LEU A 73 -14.72 2.57 7.21
N LEU A 74 -15.16 3.59 7.96
CA LEU A 74 -15.33 4.95 7.45
C LEU A 74 -13.99 5.67 7.20
N GLY A 75 -12.87 5.10 7.64
CA GLY A 75 -11.52 5.62 7.43
C GLY A 75 -11.10 6.72 8.41
N VAL A 76 -12.00 7.21 9.27
CA VAL A 76 -11.67 8.20 10.31
C VAL A 76 -12.32 7.84 11.63
N SER A 77 -11.53 7.86 12.70
CA SER A 77 -12.00 7.65 14.08
C SER A 77 -11.40 8.69 15.04
N LEU A 78 -12.09 8.94 16.14
CA LEU A 78 -11.69 9.89 17.18
C LEU A 78 -11.56 9.16 18.51
N TYR A 79 -10.42 9.31 19.16
CA TYR A 79 -10.12 8.74 20.48
C TYR A 79 -9.82 9.85 21.47
N THR A 80 -10.38 9.76 22.68
CA THR A 80 -9.98 10.62 23.80
C THR A 80 -8.96 9.85 24.64
N VAL A 81 -7.77 10.43 24.85
CA VAL A 81 -6.68 9.76 25.59
C VAL A 81 -6.67 10.22 27.04
N GLU A 82 -6.53 11.52 27.25
CA GLU A 82 -6.56 12.21 28.54
C GLU A 82 -7.24 13.55 28.31
N ASP A 83 -8.17 13.99 29.15
CA ASP A 83 -8.81 15.31 28.97
C ASP A 83 -7.75 16.42 29.14
N PRO A 84 -7.46 17.28 28.14
CA PRO A 84 -8.25 17.61 26.94
C PRO A 84 -7.61 17.22 25.58
N ASN A 85 -6.81 16.18 25.55
CA ASN A 85 -6.13 15.63 24.38
C ASN A 85 -7.01 14.60 23.65
N ASN A 86 -7.22 14.84 22.36
CA ASN A 86 -7.93 13.95 21.45
C ASN A 86 -7.00 13.50 20.32
N ILE A 87 -7.13 12.25 19.87
CA ILE A 87 -6.40 11.71 18.73
C ILE A 87 -7.39 11.42 17.61
N ILE A 88 -7.14 12.01 16.44
CA ILE A 88 -7.80 11.62 15.21
C ILE A 88 -6.95 10.55 14.54
N CYS A 89 -7.57 9.42 14.22
CA CYS A 89 -6.97 8.34 13.47
C CYS A 89 -7.56 8.31 12.06
N PHE A 90 -6.68 8.21 11.07
CA PHE A 90 -6.99 8.09 9.65
C PHE A 90 -6.57 6.69 9.21
N ASP A 91 -7.53 5.77 9.14
CA ASP A 91 -7.34 4.41 8.65
C ASP A 91 -7.38 4.44 7.11
N THR A 92 -6.34 3.88 6.47
CA THR A 92 -6.23 3.91 5.01
C THR A 92 -6.62 2.58 4.39
N MET A 93 -7.34 2.66 3.28
CA MET A 93 -7.82 1.52 2.53
C MET A 93 -7.72 1.78 1.02
N HIS A 94 -7.29 0.75 0.28
CA HIS A 94 -7.29 0.75 -1.18
C HIS A 94 -7.67 -0.64 -1.70
N LYS A 95 -8.54 -0.71 -2.72
CA LYS A 95 -9.04 -1.96 -3.32
C LYS A 95 -9.44 -3.04 -2.30
N GLY A 96 -10.11 -2.63 -1.22
CA GLY A 96 -10.63 -3.53 -0.17
C GLY A 96 -9.60 -4.05 0.84
N LYS A 97 -8.36 -3.54 0.80
CA LYS A 97 -7.29 -3.89 1.73
C LYS A 97 -6.95 -2.70 2.63
N PHE A 98 -6.86 -2.95 3.94
CA PHE A 98 -6.36 -1.98 4.91
C PHE A 98 -4.84 -1.88 4.87
N PHE A 99 -4.35 -0.66 5.02
CA PHE A 99 -2.94 -0.32 5.10
C PHE A 99 -2.64 0.31 6.46
N GLU A 100 -1.60 1.15 6.55
CA GLU A 100 -1.26 1.82 7.80
C GLU A 100 -2.27 2.89 8.21
N SER A 101 -2.35 3.13 9.51
CA SER A 101 -3.16 4.19 10.12
C SER A 101 -2.27 5.39 10.44
N TYR A 102 -2.80 6.60 10.23
CA TYR A 102 -2.13 7.84 10.59
C TYR A 102 -2.82 8.53 11.75
N TYR A 103 -2.04 9.12 12.65
CA TYR A 103 -2.55 9.71 13.89
C TYR A 103 -2.24 11.20 13.91
N VAL A 104 -3.20 11.99 14.39
CA VAL A 104 -3.05 13.42 14.68
C VAL A 104 -3.57 13.67 16.09
N GLU A 105 -2.67 14.00 16.99
CA GLU A 105 -2.98 14.40 18.36
C GLU A 105 -3.31 15.90 18.39
N ILE A 106 -4.51 16.21 18.83
CA ILE A 106 -5.04 17.56 19.00
C ILE A 106 -5.19 17.83 20.49
N LYS A 107 -4.66 18.97 20.92
CA LYS A 107 -4.76 19.45 22.30
C LYS A 107 -5.57 20.73 22.35
N GLN A 108 -6.54 20.79 23.26
CA GLN A 108 -7.23 22.04 23.58
C GLN A 108 -6.34 22.89 24.48
N THR A 109 -6.20 24.16 24.12
CA THR A 109 -5.66 25.21 24.99
C THR A 109 -6.77 26.19 25.37
N ASN A 110 -6.47 27.17 26.23
CA ASN A 110 -7.45 28.20 26.61
C ASN A 110 -7.93 29.04 25.41
N GLU A 111 -7.16 29.09 24.32
CA GLU A 111 -7.40 29.98 23.18
C GLU A 111 -7.92 29.22 21.94
N ALA A 112 -7.40 28.01 21.69
CA ALA A 112 -7.67 27.26 20.47
C ALA A 112 -7.28 25.77 20.57
N LEU A 113 -7.76 24.97 19.64
CA LEU A 113 -7.23 23.64 19.32
C LEU A 113 -5.90 23.79 18.58
N ILE A 114 -4.89 23.02 19.00
CA ILE A 114 -3.58 22.94 18.35
C ILE A 114 -3.21 21.49 18.04
N ILE A 115 -2.37 21.28 17.03
CA ILE A 115 -1.76 19.97 16.78
C ILE A 115 -0.58 19.80 17.73
N ALA A 116 -0.65 18.79 18.58
CA ALA A 116 0.46 18.43 19.47
C ALA A 116 1.49 17.55 18.75
N LYS A 117 1.04 16.49 18.07
CA LYS A 117 1.88 15.50 17.38
C LYS A 117 1.12 14.89 16.20
N HIS A 118 1.84 14.37 15.20
CA HIS A 118 1.24 13.57 14.15
C HIS A 118 2.23 12.54 13.58
N THR A 119 1.70 11.49 12.95
CA THR A 119 2.50 10.48 12.20
C THR A 119 2.41 10.65 10.68
N LEU A 120 1.73 11.71 10.21
CA LEU A 120 1.57 11.98 8.77
C LEU A 120 2.92 12.14 8.05
N PRO A 121 3.04 11.70 6.79
CA PRO A 121 4.22 11.92 5.97
C PRO A 121 4.55 13.41 5.84
N CYS A 122 5.84 13.73 5.77
CA CYS A 122 6.33 15.12 5.81
C CYS A 122 5.85 16.00 4.64
N PHE A 123 5.46 15.41 3.52
CA PHE A 123 4.91 16.14 2.36
C PHE A 123 3.43 16.53 2.53
N ILE A 124 2.72 15.96 3.51
CA ILE A 124 1.32 16.35 3.78
C ILE A 124 1.31 17.69 4.53
N PRO A 125 0.65 18.74 4.00
CA PRO A 125 0.72 20.09 4.56
C PRO A 125 -0.21 20.29 5.77
N ILE A 126 -0.15 19.40 6.76
CA ILE A 126 -1.05 19.35 7.93
C ILE A 126 -1.13 20.69 8.69
N LEU A 127 0.00 21.39 8.87
CA LEU A 127 0.03 22.67 9.57
C LEU A 127 -0.72 23.76 8.79
N LYS A 128 -0.57 23.81 7.46
CA LYS A 128 -1.30 24.77 6.61
C LYS A 128 -2.81 24.51 6.62
N ILE A 129 -3.19 23.24 6.61
CA ILE A 129 -4.59 22.81 6.72
C ILE A 129 -5.13 23.22 8.11
N ALA A 130 -4.35 23.02 9.16
CA ALA A 130 -4.74 23.35 10.53
C ALA A 130 -4.97 24.85 10.72
N ASP A 131 -4.04 25.69 10.25
CA ASP A 131 -4.16 27.15 10.31
C ASP A 131 -5.45 27.66 9.63
N THR A 132 -5.88 26.96 8.58
CA THR A 132 -7.06 27.34 7.81
C THR A 132 -8.35 26.84 8.45
N TYR A 133 -8.39 25.58 8.90
CA TYR A 133 -9.64 24.88 9.21
C TYR A 133 -9.76 24.34 10.64
N LEU A 134 -8.67 24.06 11.37
CA LEU A 134 -8.73 23.32 12.66
C LEU A 134 -9.69 23.99 13.67
N ASN A 135 -9.63 25.32 13.79
CA ASN A 135 -10.44 26.10 14.70
C ASN A 135 -11.69 26.73 14.06
N LYS A 136 -11.90 26.54 12.75
CA LYS A 136 -13.01 27.15 12.00
C LYS A 136 -14.04 26.10 11.53
N ASN A 137 -13.55 24.98 11.02
CA ASN A 137 -14.35 23.90 10.49
C ASN A 137 -13.57 22.58 10.63
N MET A 138 -13.80 21.88 11.74
CA MET A 138 -13.18 20.59 12.02
C MET A 138 -13.50 19.53 10.95
N LYS A 139 -14.70 19.57 10.36
CA LYS A 139 -15.08 18.62 9.30
C LYS A 139 -14.21 18.81 8.06
N GLU A 140 -13.99 20.06 7.66
CA GLU A 140 -13.15 20.38 6.50
C GLU A 140 -11.68 20.05 6.77
N PHE A 141 -11.19 20.30 7.99
CA PHE A 141 -9.86 19.89 8.42
C PHE A 141 -9.68 18.37 8.24
N VAL A 142 -10.59 17.57 8.82
CA VAL A 142 -10.56 16.11 8.72
C VAL A 142 -10.66 15.65 7.26
N HIS A 143 -11.59 16.22 6.49
CA HIS A 143 -11.80 15.86 5.10
C HIS A 143 -10.55 16.09 4.24
N LEU A 144 -9.94 17.27 4.35
CA LEU A 144 -8.78 17.64 3.54
C LEU A 144 -7.53 16.82 3.93
N VAL A 145 -7.33 16.56 5.22
CA VAL A 145 -6.24 15.67 5.68
C VAL A 145 -6.45 14.26 5.15
N ASN A 146 -7.66 13.71 5.30
CA ASN A 146 -8.00 12.38 4.80
C ASN A 146 -7.78 12.27 3.28
N HIS A 147 -8.18 13.30 2.52
CA HIS A 147 -8.02 13.30 1.07
C HIS A 147 -6.56 13.31 0.63
N ASN A 148 -5.68 14.08 1.30
CA ASN A 148 -4.24 14.06 1.03
C ASN A 148 -3.64 12.66 1.27
N ILE A 149 -4.01 12.04 2.41
CA ILE A 149 -3.53 10.70 2.76
C ILE A 149 -4.03 9.70 1.71
N HIS A 150 -5.33 9.71 1.42
CA HIS A 150 -5.94 8.77 0.48
C HIS A 150 -5.32 8.89 -0.92
N ALA A 151 -5.14 10.11 -1.44
CA ALA A 151 -4.53 10.31 -2.75
C ALA A 151 -3.09 9.79 -2.81
N TYR A 152 -2.31 9.95 -1.74
CA TYR A 152 -0.98 9.35 -1.63
C TYR A 152 -1.04 7.81 -1.62
N ILE A 153 -1.91 7.22 -0.79
CA ILE A 153 -2.05 5.76 -0.69
C ILE A 153 -2.45 5.16 -2.04
N VAL A 154 -3.44 5.73 -2.72
CA VAL A 154 -3.85 5.28 -4.06
C VAL A 154 -2.65 5.27 -5.02
N ARG A 155 -1.93 6.38 -5.15
CA ARG A 155 -0.76 6.46 -6.06
C ARG A 155 0.33 5.46 -5.72
N ARG A 156 0.64 5.32 -4.42
CA ARG A 156 1.65 4.38 -3.93
C ARG A 156 1.25 2.94 -4.22
N GLU A 157 0.02 2.56 -3.90
CA GLU A 157 -0.44 1.19 -4.06
C GLU A 157 -0.63 0.82 -5.53
N GLU A 158 -1.10 1.74 -6.38
CA GLU A 158 -1.15 1.51 -7.82
C GLU A 158 0.26 1.27 -8.40
N LEU A 159 1.27 2.04 -7.97
CA LEU A 159 2.65 1.79 -8.36
C LEU A 159 3.19 0.45 -7.83
N ASN A 160 2.85 0.07 -6.59
CA ASN A 160 3.24 -1.23 -6.02
C ASN A 160 2.64 -2.39 -6.83
N ILE A 161 1.36 -2.29 -7.20
CA ILE A 161 0.67 -3.29 -8.03
C ILE A 161 1.39 -3.44 -9.38
N VAL A 162 1.74 -2.34 -10.05
CA VAL A 162 2.51 -2.38 -11.30
C VAL A 162 3.88 -3.06 -11.11
N LYS A 163 4.59 -2.71 -10.04
CA LYS A 163 5.90 -3.30 -9.70
C LYS A 163 5.80 -4.80 -9.45
N GLU A 164 4.73 -5.26 -8.81
CA GLU A 164 4.51 -6.67 -8.48
C GLU A 164 4.06 -7.48 -9.70
N HIS A 165 3.04 -7.02 -10.43
CA HIS A 165 2.47 -7.75 -11.57
C HIS A 165 3.38 -7.76 -12.80
N HIS A 166 4.14 -6.69 -13.03
CA HIS A 166 4.95 -6.51 -14.25
C HIS A 166 6.45 -6.53 -14.00
N LYS A 167 6.88 -7.12 -12.88
CA LYS A 167 8.29 -7.15 -12.44
C LYS A 167 9.26 -7.63 -13.52
N GLU A 168 8.84 -8.61 -14.33
CA GLU A 168 9.68 -9.21 -15.38
C GLU A 168 9.86 -8.30 -16.60
N LYS A 169 8.89 -7.40 -16.85
CA LYS A 169 8.90 -6.46 -17.97
C LYS A 169 9.49 -5.10 -17.59
N ILE A 170 9.56 -4.78 -16.30
CA ILE A 170 10.14 -3.55 -15.81
C ILE A 170 11.67 -3.66 -15.81
N LYS A 171 12.32 -2.75 -16.54
CA LYS A 171 13.77 -2.65 -16.62
C LYS A 171 14.30 -1.78 -15.47
N GLY A 172 14.93 -2.42 -14.49
CA GLY A 172 15.49 -1.74 -13.32
C GLY A 172 14.45 -1.45 -12.25
N GLU A 173 14.79 -0.59 -11.28
CA GLU A 173 13.88 -0.20 -10.21
C GLU A 173 13.16 1.11 -10.59
N PRO A 174 11.82 1.16 -10.61
CA PRO A 174 11.09 2.39 -10.90
C PRO A 174 11.40 3.46 -9.84
N GLN A 175 11.77 4.64 -10.30
CA GLN A 175 12.03 5.77 -9.42
C GLN A 175 10.75 6.54 -9.18
N SER A 176 10.51 6.91 -7.93
CA SER A 176 9.37 7.74 -7.56
C SER A 176 9.79 8.77 -6.52
N SER A 177 9.12 9.91 -6.58
CA SER A 177 9.10 10.87 -5.47
C SER A 177 8.48 10.25 -4.21
N LEU A 178 8.73 10.88 -3.05
CA LEU A 178 8.09 10.50 -1.77
C LEU A 178 6.55 10.53 -1.80
N PRO A 179 5.88 11.59 -2.30
CA PRO A 179 4.42 11.61 -2.43
C PRO A 179 3.90 10.76 -3.61
N VAL A 180 4.78 10.15 -4.40
CA VAL A 180 4.44 9.43 -5.64
C VAL A 180 3.68 10.34 -6.62
N ASP A 181 3.94 11.65 -6.59
CA ASP A 181 3.42 12.60 -7.56
C ASP A 181 4.19 12.53 -8.88
N TYR A 182 5.47 12.19 -8.81
CA TYR A 182 6.33 11.85 -9.93
C TYR A 182 6.75 10.38 -9.90
N VAL A 183 6.61 9.70 -11.04
CA VAL A 183 7.03 8.31 -11.26
C VAL A 183 7.79 8.21 -12.59
N ASP A 184 8.88 7.47 -12.57
CA ASP A 184 9.74 7.19 -13.70
C ASP A 184 10.00 5.68 -13.78
N LEU A 185 9.42 5.06 -14.79
CA LEU A 185 9.47 3.62 -14.99
C LEU A 185 9.92 3.34 -16.42
N THR A 186 10.74 2.30 -16.58
CA THR A 186 11.17 1.84 -17.89
C THR A 186 10.69 0.41 -18.07
N ILE A 187 10.03 0.15 -19.19
CA ILE A 187 9.59 -1.17 -19.60
C ILE A 187 10.52 -1.63 -20.71
N ALA A 188 10.89 -2.90 -20.69
CA ALA A 188 11.59 -3.54 -21.78
C ALA A 188 10.91 -4.85 -22.17
N GLU A 189 10.91 -5.14 -23.46
CA GLU A 189 10.52 -6.45 -23.96
C GLU A 189 11.68 -7.41 -23.77
N THR A 190 11.42 -8.56 -23.15
CA THR A 190 12.44 -9.55 -22.76
C THR A 190 13.30 -10.02 -23.93
N ASP A 191 12.73 -10.01 -25.14
CA ASP A 191 13.33 -10.64 -26.33
C ASP A 191 13.88 -9.65 -27.37
N ARG A 192 13.57 -8.34 -27.30
CA ARG A 192 13.75 -7.43 -28.47
C ARG A 192 14.70 -6.25 -28.30
N TYR A 193 15.39 -6.09 -27.17
CA TYR A 193 16.17 -4.87 -26.85
C TYR A 193 15.35 -3.55 -26.84
N SER A 194 14.08 -3.58 -27.25
CA SER A 194 13.11 -2.50 -27.25
C SER A 194 12.76 -2.07 -25.82
N SER A 195 13.01 -0.80 -25.49
CA SER A 195 12.63 -0.23 -24.19
C SER A 195 11.85 1.07 -24.33
N ILE A 196 10.89 1.29 -23.43
CA ILE A 196 10.07 2.50 -23.36
C ILE A 196 10.10 3.03 -21.94
N ARG A 197 10.45 4.30 -21.79
CA ARG A 197 10.42 5.01 -20.50
C ARG A 197 9.16 5.85 -20.40
N PHE A 198 8.45 5.70 -19.29
CA PHE A 198 7.29 6.48 -18.94
C PHE A 198 7.63 7.39 -17.77
N ILE A 199 7.44 8.68 -17.97
CA ILE A 199 7.56 9.70 -16.94
C ILE A 199 6.15 10.22 -16.66
N ILE A 200 5.65 9.96 -15.47
CA ILE A 200 4.27 10.22 -15.07
C ILE A 200 4.29 11.27 -13.97
N SER A 201 3.47 12.29 -14.10
CA SER A 201 3.35 13.37 -13.13
C SER A 201 1.90 13.72 -12.81
N HIS A 202 1.65 13.93 -11.52
CA HIS A 202 0.35 14.31 -10.98
C HIS A 202 0.28 15.83 -10.81
N PRO A 203 -0.87 16.45 -11.11
CA PRO A 203 -1.01 17.91 -11.07
C PRO A 203 -1.02 18.46 -9.65
N SER A 204 -1.33 17.63 -8.66
CA SER A 204 -1.46 18.01 -7.25
C SER A 204 -1.32 16.80 -6.33
N LEU A 205 -0.98 17.02 -5.06
CA LEU A 205 -0.96 15.99 -4.03
C LEU A 205 -2.35 15.40 -3.71
N LEU A 206 -3.41 16.07 -4.14
CA LEU A 206 -4.79 15.60 -4.02
C LEU A 206 -5.24 14.73 -5.20
N ALA A 207 -4.49 14.75 -6.32
CA ALA A 207 -4.87 14.02 -7.50
C ALA A 207 -4.48 12.54 -7.38
N THR A 208 -5.41 11.65 -7.70
CA THR A 208 -5.19 10.20 -7.77
C THR A 208 -4.80 9.73 -9.17
N LEU A 209 -5.20 10.47 -10.20
CA LEU A 209 -4.86 10.22 -11.59
C LEU A 209 -3.77 11.19 -12.07
N PRO A 210 -2.85 10.73 -12.92
CA PRO A 210 -1.83 11.59 -13.49
C PRO A 210 -2.41 12.51 -14.56
N HIS A 211 -1.71 13.62 -14.82
CA HIS A 211 -2.11 14.61 -15.83
C HIS A 211 -1.08 14.71 -16.95
N ASP A 212 0.22 14.72 -16.64
CA ASP A 212 1.27 14.78 -17.67
C ASP A 212 2.04 13.47 -17.69
N VAL A 213 1.97 12.79 -18.85
CA VAL A 213 2.59 11.50 -19.13
C VAL A 213 3.49 11.68 -20.33
N ARG A 214 4.79 11.46 -20.15
CA ARG A 214 5.78 11.50 -21.24
C ARG A 214 6.27 10.11 -21.53
N ILE A 215 6.17 9.73 -22.80
CA ILE A 215 6.61 8.44 -23.31
C ILE A 215 7.87 8.71 -24.12
N ILE A 216 8.98 8.07 -23.74
CA ILE A 216 10.27 8.22 -24.38
C ILE A 216 10.71 6.84 -24.88
N PRO A 217 10.69 6.60 -26.21
CA PRO A 217 11.26 5.39 -26.79
C PRO A 217 12.77 5.33 -26.55
N GLY A 218 13.29 4.16 -26.19
CA GLY A 218 14.71 3.89 -26.03
C GLY A 218 15.48 4.12 -27.33
N ALA A 219 16.79 4.37 -27.22
CA ALA A 219 17.67 4.63 -28.38
C ALA A 219 17.63 3.48 -29.42
N ASP A 220 17.44 2.26 -28.93
CA ASP A 220 17.16 1.02 -29.66
C ASP A 220 15.94 1.09 -30.61
N LEU A 221 14.89 1.82 -30.24
CA LEU A 221 13.70 2.05 -31.07
C LEU A 221 13.85 3.25 -32.03
N GLN A 222 14.81 4.14 -31.78
CA GLN A 222 15.07 5.32 -32.61
C GLN A 222 15.99 5.01 -33.81
N GLU A 223 16.90 4.04 -33.69
CA GLU A 223 17.86 3.65 -34.73
C GLU A 223 17.33 2.61 -35.74
N LEU A 224 16.10 2.09 -35.57
CA LEU A 224 15.48 1.16 -36.51
C LEU A 224 15.17 1.86 -37.85
N LYS A 225 15.85 1.44 -38.92
CA LYS A 225 15.68 1.92 -40.31
C LYS A 225 14.33 1.58 -40.95
N GLU A 226 13.51 0.74 -40.31
CA GLU A 226 12.21 0.31 -40.86
C GLU A 226 11.03 1.14 -40.32
N PRO A 227 10.26 1.83 -41.17
CA PRO A 227 9.16 2.72 -40.75
C PRO A 227 7.94 2.00 -40.15
N ARG A 228 7.87 0.66 -40.22
CA ARG A 228 6.77 -0.16 -39.67
C ARG A 228 6.90 -0.47 -38.18
N ARG A 229 7.99 -0.06 -37.53
CA ARG A 229 8.31 -0.39 -36.13
C ARG A 229 8.48 0.84 -35.23
N ARG A 230 8.22 2.05 -35.74
CA ARG A 230 8.13 3.25 -34.91
C ARG A 230 6.78 3.23 -34.21
N LEU A 231 6.77 3.40 -32.90
CA LEU A 231 5.54 3.74 -32.16
C LEU A 231 4.92 4.95 -32.85
N SER A 232 3.71 4.79 -33.39
CA SER A 232 3.00 5.92 -33.98
C SER A 232 2.62 6.89 -32.87
N GLU A 233 2.56 8.18 -33.20
CA GLU A 233 2.03 9.20 -32.28
C GLU A 233 0.58 8.86 -31.87
N GLU A 234 -0.17 8.17 -32.72
CA GLU A 234 -1.52 7.69 -32.40
C GLU A 234 -1.53 6.69 -31.23
N ILE A 235 -0.64 5.70 -31.24
CA ILE A 235 -0.51 4.72 -30.15
C ILE A 235 0.01 5.40 -28.87
N MET A 236 0.98 6.32 -29.00
CA MET A 236 1.47 7.06 -27.84
C MET A 236 0.38 7.94 -27.22
N GLN A 237 -0.48 8.53 -28.04
CA GLN A 237 -1.61 9.31 -27.57
C GLN A 237 -2.65 8.41 -26.88
N GLU A 238 -2.97 7.27 -27.46
CA GLU A 238 -3.86 6.28 -26.86
C GLU A 238 -3.36 5.82 -25.48
N TRP A 239 -2.05 5.55 -25.35
CA TRP A 239 -1.46 5.16 -24.06
C TRP A 239 -1.45 6.29 -23.04
N ARG A 240 -1.24 7.55 -23.48
CA ARG A 240 -1.40 8.72 -22.60
C ARG A 240 -2.83 8.82 -22.10
N ASP A 241 -3.80 8.59 -22.98
CA ASP A 241 -5.22 8.63 -22.63
C ASP A 241 -5.56 7.52 -21.62
N TYR A 242 -5.05 6.29 -21.79
CA TYR A 242 -5.22 5.23 -20.80
C TYR A 242 -4.64 5.61 -19.43
N ILE A 243 -3.41 6.10 -19.38
CA ILE A 243 -2.73 6.43 -18.12
C ILE A 243 -3.41 7.61 -17.40
N THR A 244 -4.01 8.55 -18.15
CA THR A 244 -4.70 9.72 -17.57
C THR A 244 -6.16 9.45 -17.17
N THR A 245 -6.79 8.40 -17.71
CA THR A 245 -8.21 8.09 -17.45
C THR A 245 -8.42 6.92 -16.51
N LEU A 246 -7.46 6.01 -16.41
CA LEU A 246 -7.56 4.78 -15.61
C LEU A 246 -6.55 4.77 -14.46
N PRO A 247 -6.81 3.99 -13.39
CA PRO A 247 -5.80 3.69 -12.39
C PRO A 247 -4.54 3.14 -13.03
N LEU A 248 -3.37 3.50 -12.51
CA LEU A 248 -2.10 3.18 -13.14
C LEU A 248 -1.93 1.67 -13.36
N SER A 249 -2.40 0.80 -12.45
CA SER A 249 -2.30 -0.64 -12.67
C SER A 249 -3.05 -1.10 -13.92
N GLU A 250 -4.28 -0.63 -14.10
CA GLU A 250 -5.15 -1.01 -15.21
C GLU A 250 -4.65 -0.43 -16.53
N ALA A 251 -4.20 0.83 -16.51
CA ALA A 251 -3.58 1.46 -17.67
C ALA A 251 -2.33 0.69 -18.12
N MET A 252 -1.49 0.25 -17.19
CA MET A 252 -0.29 -0.48 -17.51
C MET A 252 -0.55 -1.88 -18.06
N ASP A 253 -1.63 -2.54 -17.62
CA ASP A 253 -2.06 -3.82 -18.20
C ASP A 253 -2.38 -3.64 -19.70
N LEU A 254 -3.16 -2.61 -20.05
CA LEU A 254 -3.51 -2.30 -21.45
C LEU A 254 -2.29 -1.91 -22.30
N VAL A 255 -1.40 -1.08 -21.76
CA VAL A 255 -0.16 -0.67 -22.44
C VAL A 255 0.74 -1.87 -22.72
N LEU A 256 0.86 -2.79 -21.76
CA LEU A 256 1.72 -3.96 -21.92
C LEU A 256 1.14 -5.03 -22.84
N ASP A 257 -0.19 -5.18 -22.89
CA ASP A 257 -0.85 -6.03 -23.88
C ASP A 257 -0.65 -5.49 -25.31
N GLY A 258 -0.75 -4.17 -25.48
CA GLY A 258 -0.50 -3.49 -26.76
C GLY A 258 0.98 -3.46 -27.18
N PHE A 259 1.91 -3.56 -26.23
CA PHE A 259 3.35 -3.56 -26.52
C PHE A 259 3.90 -4.95 -26.91
N VAL A 260 3.26 -6.03 -26.44
CA VAL A 260 3.67 -7.43 -26.73
C VAL A 260 2.99 -8.00 -27.99
N SER A 261 1.87 -7.40 -28.42
CA SER A 261 1.11 -7.81 -29.63
C SER A 261 1.76 -7.35 -30.94
#